data_AF-A0A7X7TVR3-F1
#
_entry.id   AF-A0A7X7TVR3-F1
#
_cell.length_a   1.000
_cell.length_b   1.000
_cell.length_c   1.000
_cell.angle_alpha   90.00
_cell.angle_beta   90.00
_cell.angle_gamma   90.00
#
_symmetry.space_group_name_H-M   'P 1'
#
loop_
_entity.id
_entity.type
_entity.pdbx_description
1 polymer ?
#
loop_
_entity_poly.entity_id
_entity_poly.type
_entity_poly.pdbx_seq_one_letter_code
_entity_poly.pdbx_strand_id
1 'polypeptide(L)'
;MDYINFFASVIFLLLNAFFALIEYAIVRSRATKFQELALKGSKNARIALDITDNIKPYLASIQLAITVASIGLGWIAQPFVARILNTLFYAIPLDILKLYSYPVSIGVAFLVVTSLQMIVGEQVPKYIALSKAETIILFFALPLKIFYKLTYYPMIIINSSSEFIVRLLGLKKQNDDDRIPSEDEMKLILSQSEELGRLSLQRLLMFDHLFDFGKTSVKEIMTPSEKIVFVDINSSFEDIIDTLSKFKFSRYPVKENGRYTGYIHIKDIVLNYKTFKSDGFKLSSFMKEIKSLKEKVPVERALKYFQENQLQISLVENENKEVVGFLSVEDIVEDLVGEIRDEFEKRPAYRLDAILDRGASIISLSSNDRFAAIDEMIDKLYKSGLITDKYEIRDKIIKREKSFSTAIGHQVAIPHARIDGLKKPIMTVGVHQNEIFFPSPDNRNVKIIFMILTPYNDPSIQLNILSKISKLISNVTLRRKLFKSKSIDEVLEVLTTFEDSMPLD
;
A
#
# COMPACT_ATOMS: atom_id res chain seq x y z
N MET A 1 -38.58 -19.90 -49.87
CA MET A 1 -38.09 -18.70 -49.16
C MET A 1 -38.17 -18.85 -47.64
N ASP A 2 -39.26 -19.38 -47.09
CA ASP A 2 -39.43 -19.46 -45.63
C ASP A 2 -38.44 -20.37 -44.89
N TYR A 3 -38.05 -21.51 -45.48
CA TYR A 3 -36.98 -22.35 -44.92
C TYR A 3 -35.63 -21.64 -44.86
N ILE A 4 -35.28 -20.83 -45.86
CA ILE A 4 -34.01 -20.09 -45.90
C ILE A 4 -33.98 -19.05 -44.76
N ASN A 5 -35.08 -18.32 -44.57
CA ASN A 5 -35.19 -17.33 -43.48
C ASN A 5 -35.13 -18.00 -42.10
N PHE A 6 -35.76 -19.17 -41.94
CA PHE A 6 -35.67 -19.95 -40.72
C PHE A 6 -34.23 -20.39 -40.41
N PHE A 7 -33.55 -21.03 -41.36
CA PHE A 7 -32.17 -21.48 -41.18
C PHE A 7 -31.22 -20.30 -40.93
N ALA A 8 -31.37 -19.20 -41.67
CA ALA A 8 -30.58 -17.99 -41.44
C ALA A 8 -30.81 -17.42 -40.03
N SER A 9 -32.06 -17.39 -39.55
CA SER A 9 -32.39 -16.93 -38.19
C SER A 9 -31.73 -17.81 -37.12
N VAL A 10 -31.77 -19.13 -37.29
CA VAL A 10 -31.11 -20.06 -36.37
C VAL A 10 -29.60 -19.86 -36.38
N ILE A 11 -28.98 -19.68 -37.56
CA ILE A 11 -27.55 -19.42 -37.69
C ILE A 11 -27.17 -18.12 -36.98
N PHE A 12 -27.90 -17.02 -37.21
CA PHE A 12 -27.62 -15.74 -36.54
C PHE A 12 -27.80 -15.82 -35.02
N LEU A 13 -28.80 -16.56 -34.54
CA LEU A 13 -29.01 -16.79 -33.11
C LEU A 13 -27.85 -17.59 -32.50
N LEU A 14 -27.41 -18.66 -33.15
CA LEU A 14 -26.29 -19.48 -32.67
C LEU A 14 -24.96 -18.75 -32.75
N LEU A 15 -24.76 -17.93 -33.78
CA LEU A 15 -23.56 -17.11 -33.93
C LEU A 15 -23.49 -16.06 -32.82
N ASN A 16 -24.62 -15.41 -32.49
CA ASN A 16 -24.72 -14.54 -31.33
C ASN A 16 -24.38 -15.28 -30.03
N ALA A 17 -25.03 -16.43 -29.80
CA ALA A 17 -24.78 -17.27 -28.63
C ALA A 17 -23.30 -17.69 -28.48
N PHE A 18 -22.65 -18.01 -29.59
CA PHE A 18 -21.23 -18.38 -29.64
C PHE A 18 -20.33 -17.20 -29.23
N PHE A 19 -20.55 -16.01 -29.79
CA PHE A 19 -19.74 -14.86 -29.45
C PHE A 19 -19.97 -14.38 -28.01
N ALA A 20 -21.22 -14.40 -27.53
CA ALA A 20 -21.53 -14.15 -26.13
C ALA A 20 -20.84 -15.15 -25.20
N LEU A 21 -20.85 -16.45 -25.55
CA LEU A 21 -20.15 -17.49 -24.78
C LEU A 21 -18.66 -17.15 -24.62
N ILE A 22 -18.00 -16.74 -25.70
CA ILE A 22 -16.59 -16.38 -25.69
C ILE A 22 -16.38 -15.09 -24.88
N GLU A 23 -17.18 -14.04 -25.08
CA GLU A 23 -17.07 -12.77 -24.34
C GLU A 23 -17.04 -13.02 -22.83
N TYR A 24 -18.05 -13.72 -22.31
CA TYR A 24 -18.15 -14.01 -20.89
C TYR A 24 -17.02 -14.93 -20.40
N ALA A 25 -16.59 -15.88 -21.24
CA ALA A 25 -15.49 -16.79 -20.89
C ALA A 25 -14.14 -16.04 -20.78
N ILE A 26 -13.84 -15.09 -21.67
CA ILE A 26 -12.58 -14.32 -21.61
C ILE A 26 -12.57 -13.46 -20.35
N VAL A 27 -13.65 -12.70 -20.09
CA VAL A 27 -13.75 -11.81 -18.93
C VAL A 27 -13.65 -12.57 -17.61
N ARG A 28 -14.19 -13.79 -17.53
CA ARG A 28 -14.16 -14.61 -16.31
C ARG A 28 -12.85 -15.37 -16.12
N SER A 29 -12.10 -15.63 -17.19
CA SER A 29 -10.91 -16.47 -17.14
C SER A 29 -9.76 -15.82 -16.36
N ARG A 30 -8.86 -16.65 -15.81
CA ARG A 30 -7.68 -16.20 -15.05
C ARG A 30 -6.41 -16.45 -15.85
N ALA A 31 -5.67 -15.37 -16.17
CA ALA A 31 -4.43 -15.43 -16.95
C ALA A 31 -3.38 -16.40 -16.37
N THR A 32 -3.28 -16.47 -15.03
CA THR A 32 -2.36 -17.37 -14.31
C THR A 32 -2.54 -18.84 -14.68
N LYS A 33 -3.77 -19.28 -14.97
CA LYS A 33 -4.07 -20.66 -15.37
C LYS A 33 -3.52 -20.98 -16.77
N PHE A 34 -3.60 -20.01 -17.69
CA PHE A 34 -3.05 -20.16 -19.03
C PHE A 34 -1.53 -20.10 -19.02
N GLN A 35 -0.94 -19.26 -18.18
CA GLN A 35 0.50 -19.19 -17.96
C GLN A 35 1.06 -20.54 -17.48
N GLU A 36 0.41 -21.19 -16.51
CA GLU A 36 0.78 -22.52 -16.01
C GLU A 36 0.79 -23.56 -17.16
N LEU A 37 -0.26 -23.59 -17.98
CA LEU A 37 -0.39 -24.55 -19.09
C LEU A 37 0.55 -24.23 -20.26
N ALA A 38 0.86 -22.96 -20.49
CA ALA A 38 1.82 -22.52 -21.50
C ALA A 38 3.25 -22.93 -21.13
N LEU A 39 3.63 -22.86 -19.84
CA LEU A 39 4.89 -23.38 -19.32
C LEU A 39 4.99 -24.90 -19.50
N LYS A 40 3.86 -25.61 -19.39
CA LYS A 40 3.75 -27.05 -19.68
C LYS A 40 3.75 -27.39 -21.18
N GLY A 41 3.98 -26.42 -22.07
CA GLY A 41 4.16 -26.63 -23.50
C GLY A 41 2.88 -26.58 -24.35
N SER A 42 1.72 -26.22 -23.79
CA SER A 42 0.47 -26.11 -24.57
C SER A 42 0.48 -24.89 -25.49
N LYS A 43 0.42 -25.13 -26.82
CA LYS A 43 0.36 -24.06 -27.83
C LYS A 43 -0.91 -23.21 -27.71
N ASN A 44 -2.06 -23.86 -27.45
CA ASN A 44 -3.33 -23.14 -27.27
C ASN A 44 -3.33 -22.29 -25.99
N ALA A 45 -2.66 -22.75 -24.93
CA ALA A 45 -2.52 -21.97 -23.70
C ALA A 45 -1.69 -20.69 -23.93
N ARG A 46 -0.66 -20.74 -24.78
CA ARG A 46 0.12 -19.55 -25.15
C ARG A 46 -0.72 -18.53 -25.92
N ILE A 47 -1.60 -18.99 -26.82
CA ILE A 47 -2.50 -18.12 -27.56
C ILE A 47 -3.59 -17.56 -26.63
N ALA A 48 -4.15 -18.40 -25.75
CA ALA A 48 -5.12 -17.97 -24.74
C ALA A 48 -4.54 -16.89 -23.80
N LEU A 49 -3.28 -17.05 -23.38
CA LEU A 49 -2.57 -16.07 -22.56
C LEU A 49 -2.43 -14.73 -23.29
N ASP A 50 -2.00 -14.74 -24.56
CA ASP A 50 -1.91 -13.55 -25.42
C ASP A 50 -3.26 -12.83 -25.56
N ILE A 51 -4.35 -13.60 -25.69
CA ILE A 51 -5.72 -13.06 -25.76
C ILE A 51 -6.13 -12.43 -24.43
N THR A 52 -5.84 -13.08 -23.29
CA THR A 52 -6.23 -12.54 -21.98
C THR A 52 -5.40 -11.35 -21.54
N ASP A 53 -4.11 -11.32 -21.87
CA ASP A 53 -3.23 -10.20 -21.56
C ASP A 53 -3.62 -8.96 -22.37
N ASN A 54 -4.10 -9.15 -23.61
CA ASN A 54 -4.57 -8.08 -24.49
C ASN A 54 -6.09 -8.13 -24.71
N ILE A 55 -6.87 -8.27 -23.63
CA ILE A 55 -8.31 -8.53 -23.71
C ILE A 55 -9.12 -7.51 -24.53
N LYS A 56 -8.75 -6.22 -24.49
CA LYS A 56 -9.54 -5.11 -25.04
C LYS A 56 -9.82 -5.21 -26.55
N PRO A 57 -8.80 -5.35 -27.44
CA PRO A 57 -9.03 -5.54 -28.88
C PRO A 57 -9.88 -6.76 -29.24
N TYR A 58 -9.73 -7.86 -28.49
CA TYR A 58 -10.51 -9.08 -28.70
C TYR A 58 -11.97 -8.88 -28.31
N LEU A 59 -12.25 -8.28 -27.14
CA LEU A 59 -13.61 -7.94 -26.73
C LEU A 59 -14.31 -7.05 -27.75
N ALA A 60 -13.63 -6.00 -28.23
CA ALA A 60 -14.20 -5.09 -29.19
C ALA A 60 -14.56 -5.80 -30.53
N SER A 61 -13.74 -6.76 -30.97
CA SER A 61 -14.04 -7.58 -32.15
C SER A 61 -15.23 -8.52 -31.93
N ILE A 62 -15.32 -9.14 -30.75
CA ILE A 62 -16.45 -10.01 -30.38
C ILE A 62 -17.75 -9.21 -30.34
N GLN A 63 -17.72 -8.00 -29.77
CA GLN A 63 -18.88 -7.10 -29.68
C GLN A 63 -19.39 -6.67 -31.06
N LEU A 64 -18.49 -6.42 -32.01
CA LEU A 64 -18.87 -6.21 -33.42
C LEU A 64 -19.66 -7.40 -33.95
N ALA A 65 -19.17 -8.62 -33.71
CA ALA A 65 -19.81 -9.85 -34.17
C ALA A 65 -21.20 -10.04 -33.55
N ILE A 66 -21.33 -9.83 -32.24
CA ILE A 66 -22.61 -9.87 -31.51
C ILE A 66 -23.60 -8.86 -32.09
N THR A 67 -23.13 -7.65 -32.38
CA THR A 67 -23.96 -6.58 -32.95
C THR A 67 -24.46 -6.94 -34.34
N VAL A 68 -23.56 -7.39 -35.23
CA VAL A 68 -23.92 -7.84 -36.59
C VAL A 68 -24.88 -9.02 -36.54
N ALA A 69 -24.64 -9.97 -35.63
CA ALA A 69 -25.51 -11.13 -35.46
C ALA A 69 -26.90 -10.76 -34.97
N SER A 70 -26.99 -9.85 -34.01
CA SER A 70 -28.24 -9.38 -33.42
C SER A 70 -29.07 -8.57 -34.43
N ILE A 71 -28.42 -7.68 -35.19
CA ILE A 71 -29.09 -6.91 -36.25
C ILE A 71 -29.54 -7.85 -37.37
N GLY A 72 -28.69 -8.78 -37.80
CA GLY A 72 -29.04 -9.78 -38.81
C GLY A 72 -30.22 -10.66 -38.39
N LEU A 73 -30.23 -11.10 -37.12
CA LEU A 73 -31.34 -11.84 -36.54
C LEU A 73 -32.63 -11.01 -36.55
N GLY A 74 -32.60 -9.76 -36.09
CA GLY A 74 -33.76 -8.87 -36.12
C GLY A 74 -34.29 -8.65 -37.54
N TRP A 75 -33.40 -8.44 -38.50
CA TRP A 75 -33.75 -8.20 -39.91
C TRP A 75 -34.46 -9.40 -40.55
N ILE A 76 -34.03 -10.62 -40.25
CA ILE A 76 -34.53 -11.84 -40.91
C ILE A 76 -35.63 -12.52 -40.08
N ALA A 77 -35.42 -12.69 -38.79
CA ALA A 77 -36.32 -13.47 -37.93
C ALA A 77 -37.62 -12.73 -37.62
N GLN A 78 -37.56 -11.42 -37.39
CA GLN A 78 -38.76 -10.67 -36.98
C GLN A 78 -39.82 -10.63 -38.09
N PRO A 79 -39.51 -10.30 -39.37
CA PRO A 79 -40.50 -10.38 -40.43
C PRO A 79 -41.00 -11.80 -40.68
N PHE A 80 -40.12 -12.80 -40.54
CA PHE A 80 -40.47 -14.20 -40.70
C PHE A 80 -41.49 -14.67 -39.65
N VAL A 81 -41.22 -14.42 -38.37
CA VAL A 81 -42.13 -14.75 -37.26
C VAL A 81 -43.43 -13.95 -37.38
N ALA A 82 -43.37 -12.68 -37.78
CA ALA A 82 -44.58 -11.86 -37.98
C ALA A 82 -45.50 -12.45 -39.06
N ARG A 83 -44.96 -13.00 -40.17
CA ARG A 83 -45.79 -13.66 -41.20
C ARG A 83 -46.47 -14.94 -40.68
N ILE A 84 -45.75 -15.72 -39.87
CA ILE A 84 -46.32 -16.93 -39.23
C ILE A 84 -47.45 -16.54 -38.28
N LEU A 85 -47.20 -15.57 -37.39
CA LEU A 85 -48.19 -15.07 -36.44
C LEU A 85 -49.41 -14.45 -37.14
N ASN A 86 -49.20 -13.71 -38.23
CA ASN A 86 -50.27 -13.13 -39.01
C ASN A 86 -51.21 -14.22 -39.55
N THR A 87 -50.64 -15.30 -40.12
CA THR A 87 -51.41 -16.45 -40.60
C THR A 87 -52.22 -17.10 -39.48
N LEU A 88 -51.63 -17.23 -38.28
CA LEU A 88 -52.31 -17.76 -37.11
C LEU A 88 -53.44 -16.85 -36.61
N PHE A 89 -53.25 -15.53 -36.59
CA PHE A 89 -54.28 -14.58 -36.16
C PHE A 89 -55.44 -14.49 -37.15
N TYR A 90 -55.18 -14.65 -38.46
CA TYR A 90 -56.25 -14.73 -39.47
C TYR A 90 -57.14 -15.98 -39.32
N ALA A 91 -56.63 -17.06 -38.73
CA ALA A 91 -57.40 -18.28 -38.46
C ALA A 91 -58.38 -18.13 -37.28
N ILE A 92 -58.25 -17.07 -36.48
CA ILE A 92 -59.13 -16.81 -35.33
C ILE A 92 -60.38 -16.05 -35.81
N PRO A 93 -61.61 -16.51 -35.47
CA PRO A 93 -62.86 -15.87 -35.88
C PRO A 93 -63.19 -14.62 -35.04
N LEU A 94 -62.28 -13.65 -35.03
CA LEU A 94 -62.44 -12.34 -34.37
C LEU A 94 -62.12 -11.24 -35.38
N ASP A 95 -63.13 -10.48 -35.79
CA ASP A 95 -62.99 -9.52 -36.89
C ASP A 95 -62.08 -8.32 -36.55
N ILE A 96 -62.03 -7.96 -35.26
CA ILE A 96 -61.10 -6.93 -34.75
C ILE A 96 -59.63 -7.38 -34.91
N LEU A 97 -59.36 -8.68 -34.68
CA LEU A 97 -58.01 -9.22 -34.83
C LEU A 97 -57.56 -9.31 -36.29
N LYS A 98 -58.49 -9.48 -37.24
CA LYS A 98 -58.17 -9.49 -38.68
C LYS A 98 -57.75 -8.10 -39.17
N LEU A 99 -58.44 -7.04 -38.72
CA LEU A 99 -58.15 -5.65 -39.11
C LEU A 99 -56.78 -5.16 -38.61
N TYR A 100 -56.36 -5.57 -37.41
CA TYR A 100 -55.07 -5.19 -36.81
C TYR A 100 -54.03 -6.32 -36.81
N SER A 101 -54.28 -7.40 -37.55
CA SER A 101 -53.49 -8.63 -37.57
C SER A 101 -52.00 -8.38 -37.83
N TYR A 102 -51.69 -7.58 -38.85
CA TYR A 102 -50.31 -7.30 -39.27
C TYR A 102 -49.50 -6.49 -38.24
N PRO A 103 -49.92 -5.30 -37.75
CA PRO A 103 -49.16 -4.55 -36.74
C PRO A 103 -49.05 -5.31 -35.41
N VAL A 104 -50.10 -6.04 -35.00
CA VAL A 104 -50.04 -6.89 -33.79
C VAL A 104 -49.03 -8.02 -33.97
N SER A 105 -49.00 -8.66 -35.15
CA SER A 105 -48.02 -9.70 -35.46
C SER A 105 -46.59 -9.20 -35.41
N ILE A 106 -46.31 -7.99 -35.88
CA ILE A 106 -44.98 -7.37 -35.78
C ILE A 106 -44.59 -7.14 -34.32
N GLY A 107 -45.50 -6.59 -33.52
CA GLY A 107 -45.25 -6.33 -32.10
C GLY A 107 -44.98 -7.61 -31.31
N VAL A 108 -45.80 -8.64 -31.52
CA VAL A 108 -45.60 -9.95 -30.88
C VAL A 108 -44.34 -10.64 -31.40
N ALA A 109 -44.06 -10.58 -32.70
CA ALA A 109 -42.84 -11.14 -33.28
C ALA A 109 -41.58 -10.48 -32.70
N PHE A 110 -41.59 -9.15 -32.53
CA PHE A 110 -40.50 -8.42 -31.87
C PHE A 110 -40.27 -8.97 -30.46
N LEU A 111 -41.31 -9.06 -29.63
CA LEU A 111 -41.18 -9.58 -28.26
C LEU A 111 -40.65 -11.02 -28.23
N VAL A 112 -41.16 -11.90 -29.10
CA VAL A 112 -40.72 -13.31 -29.16
C VAL A 112 -39.27 -13.41 -29.61
N VAL A 113 -38.89 -12.73 -30.70
CA VAL A 113 -37.53 -12.78 -31.23
C VAL A 113 -36.53 -12.16 -30.26
N THR A 114 -36.85 -11.02 -29.65
CA THR A 114 -36.01 -10.40 -28.60
C THR A 114 -35.88 -11.31 -27.39
N SER A 115 -36.96 -11.97 -26.94
CA SER A 115 -36.89 -12.92 -25.83
C SER A 115 -35.99 -14.11 -26.14
N LEU A 116 -36.13 -14.69 -27.35
CA LEU A 116 -35.29 -15.81 -27.79
C LEU A 116 -33.82 -15.38 -27.91
N GLN A 117 -33.55 -14.20 -28.47
CA GLN A 117 -32.19 -13.67 -28.57
C GLN A 117 -31.59 -13.43 -27.18
N MET A 118 -32.31 -12.80 -26.26
CA MET A 118 -31.80 -12.52 -24.93
C MET A 118 -31.56 -13.82 -24.14
N ILE A 119 -32.48 -14.77 -24.20
CA ILE A 119 -32.36 -16.04 -23.45
C ILE A 119 -31.28 -16.93 -24.07
N VAL A 120 -31.42 -17.28 -25.35
CA VAL A 120 -30.56 -18.27 -26.02
C VAL A 120 -29.27 -17.65 -26.54
N GLY A 121 -29.35 -16.43 -27.06
CA GLY A 121 -28.21 -15.70 -27.60
C GLY A 121 -27.30 -15.09 -26.54
N GLU A 122 -27.76 -14.90 -25.30
CA GLU A 122 -26.95 -14.21 -24.28
C GLU A 122 -26.97 -14.89 -22.90
N GLN A 123 -28.14 -15.07 -22.27
CA GLN A 123 -28.22 -15.55 -20.88
C GLN A 123 -27.72 -17.00 -20.73
N VAL A 124 -28.13 -17.91 -21.61
CA VAL A 124 -27.67 -19.31 -21.58
C VAL A 124 -26.15 -19.42 -21.77
N PRO A 125 -25.54 -18.79 -22.80
CA PRO A 125 -24.09 -18.71 -22.94
C PRO A 125 -23.36 -18.19 -21.71
N LYS A 126 -23.88 -17.13 -21.09
CA LYS A 126 -23.31 -16.56 -19.86
C LYS A 126 -23.22 -17.57 -18.74
N TYR A 127 -24.30 -18.32 -18.45
CA TYR A 127 -24.28 -19.34 -17.40
C TYR A 127 -23.28 -20.47 -17.70
N ILE A 128 -23.15 -20.87 -18.97
CA ILE A 128 -22.16 -21.88 -19.37
C ILE A 128 -20.74 -21.34 -19.14
N ALA A 129 -20.46 -20.12 -19.60
CA ALA A 129 -19.15 -19.48 -19.47
C ALA A 129 -18.70 -19.34 -18.01
N LEU A 130 -19.60 -19.01 -17.09
CA LEU A 130 -19.27 -18.84 -15.67
C LEU A 130 -18.69 -20.10 -15.01
N SER A 131 -19.02 -21.29 -15.52
CA SER A 131 -18.58 -22.57 -14.96
C SER A 131 -17.37 -23.19 -15.67
N LYS A 132 -17.14 -22.86 -16.95
CA LYS A 132 -16.14 -23.51 -17.82
C LYS A 132 -15.29 -22.54 -18.63
N ALA A 133 -15.12 -21.31 -18.14
CA ALA A 133 -14.42 -20.21 -18.82
C ALA A 133 -13.08 -20.64 -19.42
N GLU A 134 -12.18 -21.21 -18.62
CA GLU A 134 -10.83 -21.54 -19.07
C GLU A 134 -10.81 -22.62 -20.16
N THR A 135 -11.68 -23.63 -20.07
CA THR A 135 -11.80 -24.69 -21.09
C THR A 135 -12.31 -24.12 -22.41
N ILE A 136 -13.30 -23.24 -22.36
CA ILE A 136 -13.88 -22.59 -23.55
C ILE A 136 -12.80 -21.77 -24.27
N ILE A 137 -12.03 -20.96 -23.53
CA ILE A 137 -10.97 -20.14 -24.13
C ILE A 137 -9.85 -21.01 -24.70
N LEU A 138 -9.40 -22.05 -24.00
CA LEU A 138 -8.37 -22.96 -24.53
C LEU A 138 -8.79 -23.63 -25.85
N PHE A 139 -10.07 -23.95 -25.97
CA PHE A 139 -10.60 -24.59 -27.17
C PHE A 139 -10.74 -23.58 -28.32
N PHE A 140 -11.23 -22.37 -28.04
CA PHE A 140 -11.54 -21.36 -29.07
C PHE A 140 -10.45 -20.30 -29.27
N ALA A 141 -9.30 -20.39 -28.59
CA ALA A 141 -8.21 -19.41 -28.68
C ALA A 141 -7.74 -19.15 -30.12
N LEU A 142 -7.49 -20.21 -30.90
CA LEU A 142 -7.02 -20.05 -32.28
C LEU A 142 -8.13 -19.49 -33.22
N PRO A 143 -9.36 -20.05 -33.23
CA PRO A 143 -10.47 -19.45 -33.99
C PRO A 143 -10.68 -17.97 -33.66
N LEU A 144 -10.61 -17.61 -32.39
CA LEU A 144 -10.79 -16.22 -31.96
C LEU A 144 -9.65 -15.32 -32.47
N LYS A 145 -8.40 -15.80 -32.45
CA LYS A 145 -7.26 -15.05 -32.98
C LYS A 145 -7.36 -14.80 -34.49
N ILE A 146 -7.86 -15.79 -35.24
CA ILE A 146 -8.14 -15.63 -36.67
C ILE A 146 -9.26 -14.60 -36.88
N PHE A 147 -10.34 -14.71 -36.10
CA PHE A 147 -11.46 -13.79 -36.18
C PHE A 147 -11.04 -12.34 -35.89
N TYR A 148 -10.28 -12.12 -34.81
CA TYR A 148 -9.69 -10.82 -34.50
C TYR A 148 -8.88 -10.24 -35.66
N LYS A 149 -8.05 -11.06 -36.32
CA LYS A 149 -7.28 -10.62 -37.48
C LYS A 149 -8.17 -10.24 -38.67
N LEU A 150 -9.28 -10.95 -38.86
CA LEU A 150 -10.26 -10.64 -39.90
C LEU A 150 -10.99 -9.32 -39.63
N THR A 151 -11.38 -9.07 -38.38
CA THR A 151 -12.10 -7.85 -37.97
C THR A 151 -11.18 -6.65 -37.75
N TYR A 152 -9.86 -6.83 -37.81
CA TYR A 152 -8.87 -5.79 -37.53
C TYR A 152 -9.11 -4.48 -38.32
N TYR A 153 -9.31 -4.57 -39.64
CA TYR A 153 -9.53 -3.38 -40.49
C TYR A 153 -10.85 -2.66 -40.19
N PRO A 154 -12.02 -3.33 -40.13
CA PRO A 154 -13.26 -2.70 -39.68
C PRO A 154 -13.14 -2.01 -38.32
N MET A 155 -12.43 -2.62 -37.36
CA MET A 155 -12.27 -2.07 -36.02
C MET A 155 -11.41 -0.80 -36.01
N ILE A 156 -10.38 -0.70 -36.85
CA ILE A 156 -9.62 0.56 -36.99
C ILE A 156 -10.55 1.70 -37.42
N ILE A 157 -11.42 1.47 -38.39
CA ILE A 157 -12.37 2.48 -38.87
C ILE A 157 -13.29 2.92 -37.73
N ILE A 158 -13.93 1.97 -37.03
CA ILE A 158 -14.87 2.27 -35.94
C ILE A 158 -14.19 3.00 -34.78
N ASN A 159 -12.99 2.56 -34.39
CA ASN A 159 -12.24 3.20 -33.32
C ASN A 159 -11.81 4.61 -33.73
N SER A 160 -11.42 4.82 -34.98
CA SER A 160 -11.03 6.14 -35.50
C SER A 160 -12.22 7.09 -35.53
N SER A 161 -13.40 6.60 -35.92
CA SER A 161 -14.65 7.37 -35.85
C SER A 161 -15.03 7.71 -34.42
N SER A 162 -14.86 6.78 -33.49
CA SER A 162 -15.11 7.02 -32.05
C SER A 162 -14.17 8.08 -31.49
N GLU A 163 -12.87 8.02 -31.83
CA GLU A 163 -11.89 9.02 -31.44
C GLU A 163 -12.19 10.40 -32.03
N PHE A 164 -12.65 10.46 -33.28
CA PHE A 164 -13.09 11.70 -33.90
C PHE A 164 -14.27 12.33 -33.13
N ILE A 165 -15.28 11.53 -32.76
CA ILE A 165 -16.43 12.01 -31.98
C ILE A 165 -16.00 12.48 -30.58
N VAL A 166 -15.13 11.73 -29.90
CA VAL A 166 -14.61 12.11 -28.57
C VAL A 166 -13.82 13.42 -28.63
N ARG A 167 -13.03 13.63 -29.69
CA ARG A 167 -12.33 14.90 -29.93
C ARG A 167 -13.30 16.05 -30.20
N LEU A 168 -14.39 15.82 -30.94
CA LEU A 168 -15.43 16.84 -31.15
C LEU A 168 -16.11 17.27 -29.83
N LEU A 169 -16.23 16.35 -28.87
CA LEU A 169 -16.75 16.64 -27.53
C LEU A 169 -15.72 17.32 -26.60
N GLY A 170 -14.50 17.60 -27.09
CA GLY A 170 -13.44 18.24 -26.31
C GLY A 170 -12.77 17.33 -25.28
N LEU A 171 -13.03 16.02 -25.31
CA LEU A 171 -12.46 15.05 -24.39
C LEU A 171 -11.13 14.52 -24.94
N LYS A 172 -10.08 14.51 -24.11
CA LYS A 172 -8.83 13.79 -24.44
C LYS A 172 -8.98 12.33 -24.02
N LYS A 173 -8.67 11.40 -24.93
CA LYS A 173 -8.62 9.97 -24.63
C LYS A 173 -7.56 9.72 -23.56
N GLN A 174 -7.99 9.21 -22.41
CA GLN A 174 -7.10 8.83 -21.31
C GLN A 174 -6.69 7.36 -21.55
N ASN A 175 -5.38 7.08 -21.64
CA ASN A 175 -4.88 5.72 -21.78
C ASN A 175 -4.98 5.02 -20.42
N ASP A 176 -5.69 3.88 -20.36
CA ASP A 176 -5.84 3.10 -19.13
C ASP A 176 -4.52 2.49 -18.60
N ASP A 177 -3.52 2.27 -19.46
CA ASP A 177 -2.25 1.62 -19.07
C ASP A 177 -1.24 2.56 -18.39
N ASP A 178 -1.50 3.88 -18.38
CA ASP A 178 -0.54 4.89 -17.88
C ASP A 178 -0.88 5.42 -16.47
N ARG A 179 -1.88 4.84 -15.78
CA ARG A 179 -2.14 5.20 -14.38
C ARG A 179 -1.14 4.50 -13.47
N ILE A 180 0.06 5.04 -13.40
CA ILE A 180 0.97 4.80 -12.28
C ILE A 180 0.26 5.35 -11.04
N PRO A 181 -0.09 4.51 -10.04
CA PRO A 181 -0.77 4.97 -8.85
C PRO A 181 0.08 6.04 -8.16
N SER A 182 -0.55 7.10 -7.68
CA SER A 182 0.16 8.06 -6.82
C SER A 182 0.57 7.40 -5.50
N GLU A 183 1.51 8.01 -4.78
CA GLU A 183 1.90 7.57 -3.43
C GLU A 183 0.65 7.42 -2.52
N ASP A 184 -0.28 8.38 -2.60
CA ASP A 184 -1.53 8.38 -1.83
C ASP A 184 -2.48 7.23 -2.21
N GLU A 185 -2.56 6.89 -3.51
CA GLU A 185 -3.36 5.75 -3.98
C GLU A 185 -2.72 4.42 -3.56
N MET A 186 -1.38 4.29 -3.58
CA MET A 186 -0.70 3.10 -3.06
C MET A 186 -0.96 2.92 -1.57
N LYS A 187 -0.89 4.01 -0.81
CA LYS A 187 -1.22 4.01 0.63
C LYS A 187 -2.65 3.56 0.88
N LEU A 188 -3.62 4.01 0.09
CA LEU A 188 -5.02 3.56 0.18
C LEU A 188 -5.16 2.04 -0.05
N ILE A 189 -4.48 1.51 -1.07
CA ILE A 189 -4.50 0.07 -1.40
C ILE A 189 -3.89 -0.78 -0.29
N LEU A 190 -2.79 -0.31 0.32
CA LEU A 190 -2.14 -1.00 1.43
C LEU A 190 -3.02 -1.03 2.69
N SER A 191 -3.69 0.09 3.00
CA SER A 191 -4.68 0.17 4.09
C SER A 191 -5.83 -0.81 3.89
N GLN A 192 -6.43 -0.84 2.70
CA GLN A 192 -7.49 -1.80 2.36
C GLN A 192 -7.02 -3.26 2.47
N SER A 193 -5.75 -3.53 2.15
CA SER A 193 -5.19 -4.87 2.28
C SER A 193 -5.02 -5.30 3.74
N GLU A 194 -4.73 -4.36 4.64
CA GLU A 194 -4.67 -4.60 6.09
C GLU A 194 -6.07 -4.92 6.66
N GLU A 195 -7.08 -4.13 6.30
CA GLU A 195 -8.48 -4.35 6.73
C GLU A 195 -9.02 -5.73 6.34
N LEU A 196 -8.68 -6.16 5.12
CA LEU A 196 -9.07 -7.47 4.60
C LEU A 196 -8.25 -8.62 5.21
N GLY A 197 -7.37 -8.33 6.18
CA GLY A 197 -6.51 -9.29 6.86
C GLY A 197 -5.42 -9.88 5.96
N ARG A 198 -5.13 -9.25 4.82
CA ARG A 198 -4.10 -9.71 3.86
C ARG A 198 -2.73 -9.11 4.14
N LEU A 199 -2.68 -8.00 4.87
CA LEU A 199 -1.47 -7.35 5.36
C LEU A 199 -1.56 -7.23 6.88
N SER A 200 -0.43 -7.35 7.59
CA SER A 200 -0.40 -7.07 9.03
C SER A 200 -0.17 -5.58 9.26
N LEU A 201 -0.71 -5.05 10.37
CA LEU A 201 -0.50 -3.67 10.77
C LEU A 201 1.00 -3.29 10.89
N GLN A 202 1.85 -4.20 11.36
CA GLN A 202 3.30 -3.97 11.41
C GLN A 202 3.91 -3.74 10.01
N ARG A 203 3.45 -4.48 8.99
CA ARG A 203 3.92 -4.29 7.61
C ARG A 203 3.39 -3.00 7.01
N LEU A 204 2.14 -2.62 7.33
CA LEU A 204 1.58 -1.33 6.92
C LEU A 204 2.43 -0.17 7.46
N LEU A 205 2.80 -0.21 8.74
CA LEU A 205 3.68 0.78 9.36
C LEU A 205 5.06 0.83 8.68
N MET A 206 5.64 -0.33 8.35
CA MET A 206 6.91 -0.38 7.61
C MET A 206 6.80 0.29 6.23
N PHE A 207 5.72 0.03 5.48
CA PHE A 207 5.49 0.71 4.20
C PHE A 207 5.33 2.22 4.35
N ASP A 208 4.67 2.67 5.41
CA ASP A 208 4.53 4.10 5.69
C ASP A 208 5.90 4.76 5.93
N HIS A 209 6.77 4.11 6.71
CA HIS A 209 8.15 4.55 6.90
C HIS A 209 8.97 4.58 5.61
N LEU A 210 8.78 3.61 4.71
CA LEU A 210 9.43 3.62 3.39
C LEU A 210 9.06 4.85 2.55
N PHE A 211 7.81 5.31 2.63
CA PHE A 211 7.39 6.52 1.92
C PHE A 211 8.01 7.80 2.51
N ASP A 212 8.20 7.84 3.83
CA ASP A 212 8.84 8.96 4.52
C ASP A 212 10.38 8.96 4.38
N PHE A 213 10.99 7.78 4.27
CA PHE A 213 12.43 7.59 4.07
C PHE A 213 12.97 8.36 2.85
N GLY A 214 12.21 8.42 1.76
CA GLY A 214 12.59 9.19 0.56
C GLY A 214 12.62 10.71 0.76
N LYS A 215 11.97 11.23 1.81
CA LYS A 215 11.85 12.66 2.12
C LYS A 215 12.74 13.08 3.29
N THR A 216 13.10 12.14 4.15
CA THR A 216 13.90 12.36 5.36
C THR A 216 15.32 12.80 4.98
N SER A 217 15.83 13.82 5.67
CA SER A 217 17.21 14.29 5.47
C SER A 217 18.19 13.62 6.44
N VAL A 218 19.47 13.52 6.05
CA VAL A 218 20.54 12.95 6.89
C VAL A 218 20.60 13.61 8.27
N LYS A 219 20.35 14.92 8.35
CA LYS A 219 20.27 15.68 9.60
C LYS A 219 19.31 15.07 10.63
N GLU A 220 18.26 14.39 10.16
CA GLU A 220 17.19 13.87 11.02
C GLU A 220 17.54 12.55 11.69
N ILE A 221 18.48 11.79 11.10
CA ILE A 221 18.85 10.45 11.55
C ILE A 221 20.32 10.36 12.03
N MET A 222 21.14 11.38 11.78
CA MET A 222 22.53 11.40 12.20
C MET A 222 22.65 11.44 13.73
N THR A 223 23.72 10.85 14.25
CA THR A 223 24.19 11.10 15.61
C THR A 223 24.73 12.54 15.70
N PRO A 224 24.16 13.42 16.54
CA PRO A 224 24.64 14.80 16.68
C PRO A 224 26.09 14.87 17.15
N SER A 225 26.84 15.90 16.74
CA SER A 225 28.28 16.02 17.01
C SER A 225 28.66 15.96 18.50
N GLU A 226 27.78 16.41 19.37
CA GLU A 226 27.92 16.39 20.84
C GLU A 226 27.85 14.98 21.44
N LYS A 227 27.19 14.04 20.74
CA LYS A 227 27.00 12.65 21.17
C LYS A 227 28.00 11.69 20.51
N ILE A 228 28.86 12.18 19.62
CA ILE A 228 29.87 11.37 18.97
C ILE A 228 30.88 10.90 20.01
N VAL A 229 30.99 9.59 20.18
CA VAL A 229 32.09 8.97 20.91
C VAL A 229 33.29 8.86 19.96
N PHE A 230 34.39 9.51 20.30
CA PHE A 230 35.60 9.57 19.48
C PHE A 230 36.83 9.18 20.29
N VAL A 231 37.93 8.94 19.58
CA VAL A 231 39.26 8.71 20.15
C VAL A 231 40.19 9.86 19.77
N ASP A 232 40.91 10.44 20.73
CA ASP A 232 41.94 11.44 20.42
C ASP A 232 43.23 10.74 20.00
N ILE A 233 43.89 11.24 18.95
CA ILE A 233 45.13 10.67 18.41
C ILE A 233 46.28 10.64 19.43
N ASN A 234 46.23 11.53 20.44
CA ASN A 234 47.23 11.62 21.50
C ASN A 234 46.86 10.82 22.76
N SER A 235 45.72 10.11 22.76
CA SER A 235 45.31 9.29 23.90
C SER A 235 46.27 8.13 24.13
N SER A 236 46.46 7.74 25.39
CA SER A 236 47.23 6.54 25.70
C SER A 236 46.49 5.28 25.23
N PHE A 237 47.22 4.17 25.04
CA PHE A 237 46.60 2.89 24.70
C PHE A 237 45.55 2.44 25.72
N GLU A 238 45.80 2.69 27.01
CA GLU A 238 44.90 2.33 28.11
C GLU A 238 43.59 3.11 28.02
N ASP A 239 43.63 4.42 27.80
CA ASP A 239 42.43 5.28 27.64
C ASP A 239 41.56 4.85 26.45
N ILE A 240 42.21 4.41 25.37
CA ILE A 240 41.51 3.92 24.18
C ILE A 240 40.80 2.61 24.49
N ILE A 241 41.49 1.66 25.13
CA ILE A 241 40.88 0.38 25.52
C ILE A 241 39.72 0.60 26.50
N ASP A 242 39.83 1.55 27.42
CA ASP A 242 38.73 1.92 28.33
C ASP A 242 37.52 2.47 27.56
N THR A 243 37.75 3.35 26.58
CA THR A 243 36.70 3.89 25.72
C THR A 243 36.02 2.79 24.89
N LEU A 244 36.82 1.90 24.28
CA LEU A 244 36.33 0.76 23.51
C LEU A 244 35.49 -0.19 24.38
N SER A 245 35.97 -0.49 25.58
CA SER A 245 35.31 -1.43 26.50
C SER A 245 33.99 -0.87 27.04
N LYS A 246 33.93 0.45 27.25
CA LYS A 246 32.73 1.15 27.73
C LYS A 246 31.62 1.21 26.68
N PHE A 247 31.95 1.60 25.45
CA PHE A 247 30.95 1.89 24.42
C PHE A 247 30.71 0.76 23.42
N LYS A 248 31.69 -0.14 23.22
CA LYS A 248 31.57 -1.37 22.42
C LYS A 248 31.14 -1.19 20.95
N PHE A 249 31.39 -0.03 20.35
CA PHE A 249 31.15 0.17 18.93
C PHE A 249 32.20 -0.53 18.07
N SER A 250 31.87 -0.82 16.81
CA SER A 250 32.82 -1.42 15.87
C SER A 250 33.85 -0.42 15.33
N ARG A 251 33.46 0.86 15.21
CA ARG A 251 34.25 1.93 14.60
C ARG A 251 34.15 3.20 15.41
N TYR A 252 35.27 3.91 15.54
CA TYR A 252 35.36 5.16 16.30
C TYR A 252 36.02 6.24 15.44
N PRO A 253 35.41 7.42 15.29
CA PRO A 253 36.07 8.58 14.72
C PRO A 253 37.32 8.96 15.51
N VAL A 254 38.38 9.36 14.81
CA VAL A 254 39.62 9.87 15.40
C VAL A 254 39.63 11.39 15.32
N LYS A 255 39.99 12.03 16.43
CA LYS A 255 40.14 13.48 16.52
C LYS A 255 41.60 13.85 16.71
N GLU A 256 42.06 14.82 15.94
CA GLU A 256 43.40 15.40 16.03
C GLU A 256 43.26 16.93 16.05
N ASN A 257 43.82 17.58 17.07
CA ASN A 257 43.76 19.04 17.23
C ASN A 257 42.35 19.63 17.10
N GLY A 258 41.34 18.91 17.62
CA GLY A 258 39.95 19.34 17.58
C GLY A 258 39.19 19.01 16.29
N ARG A 259 39.82 18.42 15.27
CA ARG A 259 39.19 18.05 13.99
C ARG A 259 39.12 16.53 13.82
N TYR A 260 38.05 16.04 13.19
CA TYR A 260 37.95 14.63 12.83
C TYR A 260 38.80 14.36 11.58
N THR A 261 39.80 13.47 11.69
CA THR A 261 40.78 13.20 10.63
C THR A 261 40.67 11.80 10.04
N GLY A 262 39.98 10.89 10.72
CA GLY A 262 39.81 9.52 10.28
C GLY A 262 38.92 8.71 11.21
N TYR A 263 39.01 7.39 11.10
CA TYR A 263 38.40 6.46 12.03
C TYR A 263 39.29 5.24 12.26
N ILE A 264 39.05 4.53 13.35
CA ILE A 264 39.69 3.26 13.69
C ILE A 264 38.64 2.16 13.83
N HIS A 265 39.03 0.93 13.49
CA HIS A 265 38.18 -0.24 13.64
C HIS A 265 38.68 -1.09 14.82
N ILE A 266 37.77 -1.56 15.68
CA ILE A 266 38.14 -2.33 16.88
C ILE A 266 38.97 -3.60 16.54
N LYS A 267 38.59 -4.32 15.48
CA LYS A 267 39.36 -5.47 14.95
C LYS A 267 40.82 -5.12 14.62
N ASP A 268 41.11 -3.93 14.11
CA ASP A 268 42.49 -3.54 13.79
C ASP A 268 43.33 -3.39 15.07
N ILE A 269 42.72 -2.94 16.16
CA ILE A 269 43.36 -2.82 17.48
C ILE A 269 43.55 -4.20 18.12
N VAL A 270 42.52 -5.04 18.10
CA VAL A 270 42.56 -6.39 18.71
C VAL A 270 43.57 -7.29 18.00
N LEU A 271 43.57 -7.32 16.66
CA LEU A 271 44.48 -8.16 15.88
C LEU A 271 45.95 -7.76 16.04
N ASN A 272 46.21 -6.48 16.31
CA ASN A 272 47.57 -5.96 16.45
C ASN A 272 47.97 -5.71 17.91
N TYR A 273 47.21 -6.22 18.89
CA TYR A 273 47.40 -5.95 20.32
C TYR A 273 48.84 -6.17 20.81
N LYS A 274 49.54 -7.19 20.31
CA LYS A 274 50.95 -7.44 20.66
C LYS A 274 51.90 -6.36 20.15
N THR A 275 51.67 -5.87 18.93
CA THR A 275 52.41 -4.75 18.34
C THR A 275 52.12 -3.46 19.12
N PHE A 276 50.86 -3.23 19.48
CA PHE A 276 50.42 -2.11 20.33
C PHE A 276 51.09 -2.09 21.72
N LYS A 277 51.45 -3.26 22.26
CA LYS A 277 52.10 -3.39 23.58
C LYS A 277 53.64 -3.32 23.54
N SER A 278 54.25 -3.56 22.38
CA SER A 278 55.71 -3.79 22.27
C SER A 278 56.46 -2.70 21.49
N ASP A 279 55.81 -2.01 20.56
CA ASP A 279 56.35 -0.86 19.83
C ASP A 279 55.65 0.43 20.27
N GLY A 280 56.39 1.53 20.32
CA GLY A 280 55.88 2.85 20.70
C GLY A 280 54.56 3.17 19.98
N PHE A 281 53.48 3.12 20.75
CA PHE A 281 52.09 3.28 20.33
C PHE A 281 51.92 4.45 19.35
N LYS A 282 51.47 4.17 18.11
CA LYS A 282 51.04 5.18 17.14
C LYS A 282 49.70 4.81 16.54
N LEU A 283 48.64 5.45 17.04
CA LEU A 283 47.28 5.29 16.51
C LEU A 283 47.18 5.61 15.02
N SER A 284 48.02 6.55 14.54
CA SER A 284 48.06 7.00 13.14
C SER A 284 48.29 5.87 12.13
N SER A 285 48.97 4.79 12.51
CA SER A 285 49.23 3.65 11.61
C SER A 285 48.00 2.80 11.30
N PHE A 286 46.94 2.91 12.10
CA PHE A 286 45.69 2.15 11.96
C PHE A 286 44.51 3.04 11.59
N MET A 287 44.74 4.36 11.47
CA MET A 287 43.74 5.32 11.10
C MET A 287 43.39 5.17 9.62
N LYS A 288 42.09 5.07 9.32
CA LYS A 288 41.54 5.05 7.97
C LYS A 288 40.84 6.38 7.68
N GLU A 289 40.84 6.80 6.43
CA GLU A 289 40.16 8.02 6.00
C GLU A 289 38.64 7.91 6.25
N ILE A 290 38.05 8.98 6.80
CA ILE A 290 36.60 9.09 6.98
C ILE A 290 36.06 10.11 5.97
N LYS A 291 35.08 9.69 5.16
CA LYS A 291 34.41 10.58 4.20
C LYS A 291 33.32 11.39 4.89
N SER A 292 32.90 12.49 4.28
CA SER A 292 31.80 13.32 4.76
C SER A 292 30.65 13.47 3.76
N LEU A 293 29.45 13.71 4.29
CA LEU A 293 28.19 13.98 3.59
C LEU A 293 27.66 15.34 4.03
N LYS A 294 26.80 15.96 3.23
CA LYS A 294 26.07 17.17 3.65
C LYS A 294 24.82 16.82 4.44
N GLU A 295 24.49 17.61 5.48
CA GLU A 295 23.34 17.38 6.37
C GLU A 295 21.97 17.36 5.64
N LYS A 296 21.83 18.09 4.54
CA LYS A 296 20.57 18.22 3.76
C LYS A 296 20.37 17.13 2.72
N VAL A 297 21.28 16.17 2.59
CA VAL A 297 21.13 15.08 1.61
C VAL A 297 19.98 14.16 2.05
N PRO A 298 19.08 13.75 1.14
CA PRO A 298 18.05 12.75 1.46
C PRO A 298 18.68 11.41 1.86
N VAL A 299 18.09 10.74 2.84
CA VAL A 299 18.62 9.47 3.38
C VAL A 299 18.74 8.41 2.29
N GLU A 300 17.80 8.32 1.35
CA GLU A 300 17.88 7.41 0.18
C GLU A 300 19.17 7.61 -0.64
N ARG A 301 19.56 8.87 -0.87
CA ARG A 301 20.81 9.18 -1.59
C ARG A 301 22.03 8.90 -0.74
N ALA A 302 21.94 9.10 0.58
CA ALA A 302 23.01 8.71 1.49
C ALA A 302 23.22 7.19 1.48
N LEU A 303 22.16 6.37 1.52
CA LEU A 303 22.26 4.92 1.41
C LEU A 303 22.98 4.49 0.13
N LYS A 304 22.57 5.06 -1.01
CA LYS A 304 23.21 4.79 -2.30
C LYS A 304 24.69 5.19 -2.29
N TYR A 305 25.02 6.34 -1.71
CA TYR A 305 26.40 6.80 -1.57
C TYR A 305 27.25 5.84 -0.72
N PHE A 306 26.71 5.34 0.40
CA PHE A 306 27.37 4.33 1.23
C PHE A 306 27.57 3.01 0.48
N GLN A 307 26.57 2.55 -0.29
CA GLN A 307 26.66 1.32 -1.09
C GLN A 307 27.71 1.42 -2.20
N GLU A 308 27.70 2.50 -2.99
CA GLU A 308 28.63 2.71 -4.10
C GLU A 308 30.08 2.86 -3.63
N ASN A 309 30.28 3.47 -2.46
CA ASN A 309 31.61 3.70 -1.88
C ASN A 309 32.03 2.65 -0.85
N GLN A 310 31.20 1.63 -0.61
CA GLN A 310 31.39 0.60 0.43
C GLN A 310 31.71 1.19 1.82
N LEU A 311 31.06 2.30 2.14
CA LEU A 311 31.23 2.96 3.43
C LEU A 311 30.41 2.24 4.49
N GLN A 312 30.86 2.38 5.73
CA GLN A 312 30.16 1.88 6.91
C GLN A 312 29.77 3.03 7.84
N ILE A 313 30.58 4.09 7.82
CA ILE A 313 30.38 5.30 8.61
C ILE A 313 30.82 6.53 7.79
N SER A 314 30.28 7.70 8.13
CA SER A 314 30.63 8.98 7.52
C SER A 314 30.37 10.14 8.49
N LEU A 315 31.13 11.22 8.35
CA LEU A 315 30.84 12.48 9.04
C LEU A 315 29.74 13.24 8.32
N VAL A 316 28.97 14.02 9.06
CA VAL A 316 27.96 14.91 8.48
C VAL A 316 28.40 16.35 8.68
N GLU A 317 28.46 17.10 7.58
CA GLU A 317 28.90 18.49 7.54
C GLU A 317 27.75 19.45 7.17
N ASN A 318 27.81 20.66 7.73
CA ASN A 318 26.98 21.78 7.29
C ASN A 318 27.57 22.46 6.04
N GLU A 319 26.93 23.54 5.58
CA GLU A 319 27.39 24.30 4.40
C GLU A 319 28.77 24.98 4.61
N ASN A 320 29.16 25.20 5.86
CA ASN A 320 30.46 25.79 6.25
C ASN A 320 31.57 24.73 6.40
N LYS A 321 31.30 23.45 6.08
CA LYS A 321 32.20 22.30 6.29
C LYS A 321 32.53 22.01 7.76
N GLU A 322 31.66 22.42 8.68
CA GLU A 322 31.77 22.04 10.08
C GLU A 322 31.03 20.73 10.32
N VAL A 323 31.64 19.83 11.09
CA VAL A 323 31.02 18.54 11.44
C VAL A 323 29.89 18.76 12.44
N VAL A 324 28.67 18.55 11.99
CA VAL A 324 27.44 18.65 12.79
C VAL A 324 26.93 17.29 13.26
N GLY A 325 27.45 16.19 12.71
CA GLY A 325 27.07 14.86 13.14
C GLY A 325 27.88 13.73 12.52
N PHE A 326 27.40 12.51 12.75
CA PHE A 326 27.98 11.24 12.33
C PHE A 326 26.86 10.32 11.87
N LEU A 327 27.09 9.57 10.80
CA LEU A 327 26.11 8.67 10.22
C LEU A 327 26.73 7.31 9.93
N SER A 328 26.04 6.24 10.30
CA SER A 328 26.40 4.86 9.97
C SER A 328 25.41 4.23 8.98
N VAL A 329 25.78 3.12 8.34
CA VAL A 329 24.84 2.35 7.51
C VAL A 329 23.72 1.81 8.37
N GLU A 330 24.06 1.41 9.58
CA GLU A 330 23.15 0.89 10.59
C GLU A 330 22.04 1.91 10.88
N ASP A 331 22.38 3.19 11.10
CA ASP A 331 21.39 4.27 11.31
C ASP A 331 20.43 4.42 10.10
N ILE A 332 20.97 4.32 8.89
CA ILE A 332 20.18 4.43 7.64
C ILE A 332 19.22 3.25 7.50
N VAL A 333 19.68 2.04 7.79
CA VAL A 333 18.87 0.82 7.70
C VAL A 333 17.83 0.77 8.82
N GLU A 334 18.17 1.25 10.00
CA GLU A 334 17.26 1.33 11.16
C GLU A 334 16.07 2.27 10.88
N ASP A 335 16.29 3.40 10.19
CA ASP A 335 15.20 4.30 9.77
C ASP A 335 14.26 3.62 8.75
N LEU A 336 14.78 2.72 7.90
CA LEU A 336 14.04 2.00 6.86
C LEU A 336 13.24 0.79 7.40
N VAL A 337 13.88 -0.05 8.21
CA VAL A 337 13.36 -1.37 8.62
C VAL A 337 12.76 -1.33 10.03
N GLY A 338 13.12 -0.32 10.82
CA GLY A 338 12.98 -0.36 12.27
C GLY A 338 14.07 -1.22 12.93
N GLU A 339 13.93 -1.46 14.23
CA GLU A 339 14.94 -2.14 15.05
C GLU A 339 15.45 -3.44 14.41
N ILE A 340 16.74 -3.48 14.09
CA ILE A 340 17.51 -4.71 13.98
C ILE A 340 18.24 -4.84 15.32
N ARG A 341 17.82 -5.80 16.15
CA ARG A 341 18.44 -6.03 17.47
C ARG A 341 19.94 -6.28 17.29
N ASP A 342 20.76 -5.35 17.75
CA ASP A 342 22.18 -5.63 18.00
C ASP A 342 22.28 -6.49 19.27
N GLU A 343 22.97 -7.62 19.16
CA GLU A 343 23.16 -8.59 20.25
C GLU A 343 23.94 -7.99 21.45
N PHE A 344 24.60 -6.84 21.27
CA PHE A 344 25.41 -6.18 22.29
C PHE A 344 24.79 -4.92 22.88
N GLU A 345 23.66 -4.44 22.36
CA GLU A 345 23.07 -3.16 22.74
C GLU A 345 22.02 -3.32 23.86
N LYS A 346 22.27 -2.70 25.02
CA LYS A 346 21.30 -2.60 26.13
C LYS A 346 20.59 -1.25 26.05
N ARG A 347 19.65 -1.06 25.12
CA ARG A 347 18.74 0.11 25.17
C ARG A 347 17.63 -0.13 26.22
N PRO A 348 17.13 0.91 26.91
CA PRO A 348 16.01 0.76 27.83
C PRO A 348 14.76 0.36 27.04
N ALA A 349 14.27 -0.87 27.23
CA ALA A 349 12.96 -1.27 26.73
C ALA A 349 11.89 -0.45 27.48
N TYR A 350 11.36 0.58 26.83
CA TYR A 350 10.31 1.41 27.42
C TYR A 350 9.03 0.59 27.54
N ARG A 351 8.59 0.37 28.77
CA ARG A 351 7.30 -0.22 29.08
C ARG A 351 6.18 0.79 28.81
N LEU A 352 5.11 0.37 28.13
CA LEU A 352 3.95 1.20 27.80
C LEU A 352 3.30 1.78 29.06
N ASP A 353 3.16 0.99 30.11
CA ASP A 353 2.59 1.44 31.39
C ASP A 353 3.49 2.47 32.10
N ALA A 354 4.81 2.38 31.93
CA ALA A 354 5.79 3.28 32.53
C ALA A 354 5.91 4.65 31.82
N ILE A 355 5.61 4.70 30.52
CA ILE A 355 5.66 5.95 29.73
C ILE A 355 4.30 6.65 29.61
N LEU A 356 3.22 6.00 30.04
CA LEU A 356 1.90 6.60 30.07
C LEU A 356 1.80 7.62 31.21
N ASP A 357 1.57 8.89 30.86
CA ASP A 357 1.34 9.91 31.88
C ASP A 357 -0.13 9.95 32.32
N ARG A 358 -0.34 9.81 33.64
CA ARG A 358 -1.68 9.77 34.25
C ARG A 358 -2.37 11.13 34.21
N GLY A 359 -1.64 12.21 34.47
CA GLY A 359 -2.20 13.56 34.60
C GLY A 359 -2.54 14.20 33.25
N ALA A 360 -1.85 13.79 32.20
CA ALA A 360 -2.01 14.24 30.84
C ALA A 360 -2.95 13.36 29.99
N SER A 361 -3.33 12.18 30.50
CA SER A 361 -4.34 11.33 29.87
C SER A 361 -5.77 11.76 30.22
N ILE A 362 -6.71 11.52 29.30
CA ILE A 362 -8.09 12.03 29.36
C ILE A 362 -9.07 10.86 29.21
N ILE A 363 -9.85 10.62 30.26
CA ILE A 363 -11.05 9.79 30.17
C ILE A 363 -12.21 10.71 29.79
N SER A 364 -12.81 10.43 28.63
CA SER A 364 -13.88 11.23 28.02
C SER A 364 -13.38 12.53 27.36
N LEU A 365 -12.72 12.37 26.22
CA LEU A 365 -12.47 13.47 25.28
C LEU A 365 -13.80 14.20 24.94
N SER A 366 -13.72 15.51 24.77
CA SER A 366 -14.90 16.36 24.56
C SER A 366 -15.25 16.58 23.08
N SER A 367 -14.24 16.46 22.20
CA SER A 367 -14.36 16.73 20.78
C SER A 367 -14.69 15.48 19.95
N ASN A 368 -15.65 15.63 19.03
CA ASN A 368 -15.95 14.64 17.98
C ASN A 368 -15.10 14.86 16.70
N ASP A 369 -14.37 15.97 16.61
CA ASP A 369 -13.43 16.25 15.52
C ASP A 369 -12.02 15.81 15.92
N ARG A 370 -11.33 15.14 14.98
CA ARG A 370 -9.98 14.63 15.13
C ARG A 370 -8.96 15.69 15.55
N PHE A 371 -8.91 16.83 14.87
CA PHE A 371 -7.87 17.82 15.12
C PHE A 371 -8.12 18.53 16.44
N ALA A 372 -9.38 18.79 16.78
CA ALA A 372 -9.74 19.32 18.08
C ALA A 372 -9.50 18.32 19.23
N ALA A 373 -9.67 17.00 19.01
CA ALA A 373 -9.32 15.98 19.99
C ALA A 373 -7.80 15.89 20.22
N ILE A 374 -7.01 15.99 19.14
CA ILE A 374 -5.54 16.08 19.22
C ILE A 374 -5.14 17.34 20.00
N ASP A 375 -5.73 18.50 19.68
CA ASP A 375 -5.45 19.75 20.38
C ASP A 375 -5.78 19.64 21.88
N GLU A 376 -6.92 19.05 22.24
CA GLU A 376 -7.30 18.82 23.65
C GLU A 376 -6.23 18.01 24.43
N MET A 377 -5.66 16.98 23.80
CA MET A 377 -4.60 16.17 24.42
C MET A 377 -3.28 16.94 24.54
N ILE A 378 -2.90 17.73 23.52
CA ILE A 378 -1.69 18.57 23.58
C ILE A 378 -1.85 19.65 24.66
N ASP A 379 -3.03 20.25 24.80
CA ASP A 379 -3.34 21.22 25.86
C ASP A 379 -3.12 20.62 27.25
N LYS A 380 -3.51 19.36 27.44
CA LYS A 380 -3.34 18.66 28.70
C LYS A 380 -1.87 18.34 28.99
N LEU A 381 -1.12 17.88 27.98
CA LEU A 381 0.34 17.68 28.05
C LEU A 381 1.08 18.97 28.43
N TYR A 382 0.68 20.10 27.86
CA TYR A 382 1.28 21.40 28.19
C TYR A 382 0.98 21.82 29.63
N LYS A 383 -0.29 21.66 30.07
CA LYS A 383 -0.71 21.98 31.44
C LYS A 383 -0.05 21.09 32.50
N SER A 384 0.33 19.86 32.17
CA SER A 384 1.05 18.98 33.10
C SER A 384 2.54 19.30 33.20
N GLY A 385 3.06 20.23 32.39
CA GLY A 385 4.48 20.62 32.38
C GLY A 385 5.40 19.61 31.70
N LEU A 386 4.84 18.61 31.01
CA LEU A 386 5.60 17.59 30.28
C LEU A 386 6.23 18.10 28.99
N ILE A 387 5.63 19.14 28.41
CA ILE A 387 6.09 19.80 27.20
C ILE A 387 6.14 21.31 27.42
N THR A 388 7.12 21.96 26.81
CA THR A 388 7.32 23.42 26.93
C THR A 388 6.84 24.18 25.70
N ASP A 389 6.98 23.59 24.51
CA ASP A 389 6.53 24.20 23.25
C ASP A 389 5.33 23.45 22.68
N LYS A 390 4.14 23.94 23.02
CA LYS A 390 2.86 23.43 22.51
C LYS A 390 2.74 23.60 20.99
N TYR A 391 3.27 24.68 20.43
CA TYR A 391 3.05 25.04 19.03
C TYR A 391 3.89 24.16 18.10
N GLU A 392 5.15 23.89 18.47
CA GLU A 392 6.02 22.98 17.71
C GLU A 392 5.42 21.57 17.64
N ILE A 393 4.96 21.04 18.78
CA ILE A 393 4.39 19.69 18.87
C ILE A 393 3.11 19.60 18.04
N ARG A 394 2.26 20.62 18.14
CA ARG A 394 1.02 20.70 17.36
C ARG A 394 1.31 20.71 15.86
N ASP A 395 2.26 21.53 15.41
CA ASP A 395 2.61 21.59 13.98
C ASP A 395 3.10 20.22 13.48
N LYS A 396 4.00 19.56 14.22
CA LYS A 396 4.52 18.23 13.87
C LYS A 396 3.43 17.17 13.79
N ILE A 397 2.57 17.07 14.82
CA ILE A 397 1.49 16.07 14.85
C ILE A 397 0.46 16.35 13.75
N ILE A 398 0.02 17.60 13.58
CA ILE A 398 -1.00 17.93 12.58
C ILE A 398 -0.46 17.74 11.16
N LYS A 399 0.79 18.12 10.90
CA LYS A 399 1.43 17.88 9.60
C LYS A 399 1.49 16.39 9.29
N ARG A 400 1.80 15.56 10.27
CA ARG A 400 1.79 14.09 10.17
C ARG A 400 0.39 13.54 9.90
N GLU A 401 -0.60 13.95 10.70
CA GLU A 401 -2.00 13.49 10.58
C GLU A 401 -2.68 13.93 9.27
N LYS A 402 -2.25 15.06 8.70
CA LYS A 402 -2.68 15.51 7.37
C LYS A 402 -2.04 14.71 6.24
N SER A 403 -0.80 14.26 6.42
CA SER A 403 -0.10 13.46 5.41
C SER A 403 -0.63 12.03 5.34
N PHE A 404 -0.96 11.44 6.49
CA PHE A 404 -1.61 10.14 6.59
C PHE A 404 -2.38 10.09 7.91
N SER A 405 -3.59 9.53 7.90
CA SER A 405 -4.30 9.41 9.16
C SER A 405 -3.58 8.44 10.07
N THR A 406 -3.40 8.80 11.34
CA THR A 406 -2.83 7.88 12.33
C THR A 406 -3.85 6.88 12.87
N ALA A 407 -5.07 6.86 12.31
CA ALA A 407 -6.01 5.78 12.55
C ALA A 407 -5.50 4.48 11.94
N ILE A 408 -5.31 3.48 12.78
CA ILE A 408 -4.76 2.15 12.41
C ILE A 408 -5.86 1.09 12.27
N GLY A 409 -7.12 1.53 12.12
CA GLY A 409 -8.30 0.68 12.22
C GLY A 409 -8.58 0.24 13.66
N HIS A 410 -9.49 -0.71 13.83
CA HIS A 410 -9.91 -1.23 15.12
C HIS A 410 -10.45 -0.15 16.08
N GLN A 411 -10.93 0.98 15.58
CA GLN A 411 -11.34 2.16 16.36
C GLN A 411 -10.21 2.80 17.20
N VAL A 412 -8.96 2.72 16.75
CA VAL A 412 -7.79 3.31 17.44
C VAL A 412 -7.02 4.25 16.51
N ALA A 413 -6.59 5.39 17.05
CA ALA A 413 -5.61 6.27 16.40
C ALA A 413 -4.36 6.43 17.25
N ILE A 414 -3.22 6.65 16.60
CA ILE A 414 -1.93 6.82 17.26
C ILE A 414 -1.19 8.06 16.75
N PRO A 415 -1.65 9.29 17.07
CA PRO A 415 -0.94 10.51 16.72
C PRO A 415 0.46 10.52 17.35
N HIS A 416 1.51 10.61 16.53
CA HIS A 416 2.88 10.50 17.01
C HIS A 416 3.80 11.54 16.39
N ALA A 417 4.79 12.00 17.15
CA ALA A 417 5.81 12.94 16.68
C ALA A 417 7.15 12.76 17.41
N ARG A 418 8.24 13.03 16.69
CA ARG A 418 9.60 13.13 17.23
C ARG A 418 9.88 14.57 17.66
N ILE A 419 10.20 14.79 18.92
CA ILE A 419 10.35 16.11 19.53
C ILE A 419 11.80 16.36 19.93
N ASP A 420 12.32 17.53 19.54
CA ASP A 420 13.68 17.93 19.88
C ASP A 420 13.76 18.32 21.37
N GLY A 421 14.89 18.05 22.01
CA GLY A 421 15.09 18.29 23.45
C GLY A 421 14.32 17.37 24.41
N LEU A 422 13.45 16.48 23.91
CA LEU A 422 12.73 15.52 24.75
C LEU A 422 13.68 14.42 25.25
N LYS A 423 13.77 14.22 26.57
CA LYS A 423 14.72 13.27 27.18
C LYS A 423 14.25 11.82 27.22
N LYS A 424 12.93 11.61 27.32
CA LYS A 424 12.29 10.29 27.44
C LYS A 424 10.98 10.30 26.65
N PRO A 425 10.54 9.16 26.10
CA PRO A 425 9.25 9.07 25.45
C PRO A 425 8.11 9.36 26.44
N ILE A 426 7.04 9.96 25.92
CA ILE A 426 5.82 10.28 26.65
C ILE A 426 4.66 9.70 25.85
N MET A 427 3.76 9.01 26.54
CA MET A 427 2.51 8.54 25.97
C MET A 427 1.33 9.11 26.76
N THR A 428 0.26 9.50 26.08
CA THR A 428 -1.02 9.82 26.71
C THR A 428 -2.16 9.11 26.00
N VAL A 429 -3.22 8.83 26.73
CA VAL A 429 -4.42 8.19 26.19
C VAL A 429 -5.60 9.14 26.30
N GLY A 430 -6.34 9.26 25.20
CA GLY A 430 -7.64 9.90 25.13
C GLY A 430 -8.71 8.86 24.82
N VAL A 431 -9.68 8.68 25.70
CA VAL A 431 -10.83 7.78 25.49
C VAL A 431 -12.07 8.61 25.19
N HIS A 432 -12.79 8.30 24.11
CA HIS A 432 -14.04 8.96 23.74
C HIS A 432 -15.24 8.04 23.91
N GLN A 433 -16.36 8.54 24.44
CA GLN A 433 -17.54 7.70 24.76
C GLN A 433 -18.37 7.33 23.53
N ASN A 434 -18.47 8.23 22.53
CA ASN A 434 -19.41 8.11 21.41
C ASN A 434 -18.74 7.98 20.02
N GLU A 435 -17.41 7.85 19.99
CA GLU A 435 -16.54 7.83 18.79
C GLU A 435 -16.19 9.21 18.17
N ILE A 436 -14.98 9.32 17.61
CA ILE A 436 -14.39 10.52 16.98
C ILE A 436 -14.17 10.20 15.50
N PHE A 437 -14.57 11.13 14.62
CA PHE A 437 -14.32 10.93 13.20
C PHE A 437 -12.83 11.04 12.88
N PHE A 438 -12.26 9.93 12.42
CA PHE A 438 -10.94 9.83 11.82
C PHE A 438 -11.11 9.11 10.48
N PRO A 439 -10.43 9.54 9.39
CA PRO A 439 -10.29 8.74 8.20
C PRO A 439 -9.51 7.46 8.53
N SER A 440 -10.21 6.38 8.85
CA SER A 440 -9.62 5.10 9.23
C SER A 440 -9.66 4.12 8.06
N PRO A 441 -8.72 3.17 7.99
CA PRO A 441 -8.80 2.08 7.03
C PRO A 441 -10.18 1.40 7.11
N ASP A 442 -10.56 0.89 8.28
CA ASP A 442 -11.80 0.13 8.48
C ASP A 442 -13.09 0.95 8.37
N ASN A 443 -13.01 2.24 8.02
CA ASN A 443 -14.12 3.18 7.92
C ASN A 443 -14.94 3.28 9.22
N ARG A 444 -14.33 2.94 10.37
CA ARG A 444 -14.93 3.07 11.70
C ARG A 444 -14.35 4.26 12.43
N ASN A 445 -15.21 4.95 13.16
CA ASN A 445 -14.77 6.06 14.01
C ASN A 445 -13.91 5.55 15.18
N VAL A 446 -12.99 6.39 15.60
CA VAL A 446 -11.99 6.11 16.64
C VAL A 446 -12.59 6.30 18.03
N LYS A 447 -12.36 5.36 18.94
CA LYS A 447 -12.73 5.45 20.37
C LYS A 447 -11.56 5.79 21.27
N ILE A 448 -10.36 5.40 20.88
CA ILE A 448 -9.15 5.59 21.68
C ILE A 448 -8.05 6.21 20.84
N ILE A 449 -7.39 7.20 21.42
CA ILE A 449 -6.25 7.90 20.84
C ILE A 449 -5.05 7.65 21.77
N PHE A 450 -3.99 7.05 21.25
CA PHE A 450 -2.69 6.97 21.92
C PHE A 450 -1.78 8.06 21.33
N MET A 451 -1.58 9.17 22.03
CA MET A 451 -0.63 10.18 21.59
C MET A 451 0.77 9.82 22.08
N ILE A 452 1.75 9.81 21.17
CA ILE A 452 3.14 9.43 21.48
C ILE A 452 4.08 10.56 21.08
N LEU A 453 4.88 11.03 22.04
CA LEU A 453 6.00 11.92 21.79
C LEU A 453 7.30 11.18 22.10
N THR A 454 8.22 11.12 21.15
CA THR A 454 9.51 10.46 21.36
C THR A 454 10.68 11.42 21.16
N PRO A 455 11.83 11.16 21.80
CA PRO A 455 13.06 11.90 21.53
C PRO A 455 13.42 11.88 20.05
N TYR A 456 13.88 13.00 19.53
CA TYR A 456 14.25 13.11 18.11
C TYR A 456 15.46 12.25 17.73
N ASN A 457 16.39 12.10 18.67
CA ASN A 457 17.68 11.45 18.45
C ASN A 457 17.66 9.92 18.53
N ASP A 458 16.48 9.31 18.65
CA ASP A 458 16.33 7.86 18.71
C ASP A 458 15.00 7.44 18.05
N PRO A 459 15.01 7.29 16.70
CA PRO A 459 13.83 6.91 15.92
C PRO A 459 13.26 5.55 16.33
N SER A 460 14.11 4.65 16.82
CA SER A 460 13.78 3.26 17.16
C SER A 460 12.72 3.16 18.25
N ILE A 461 12.78 4.06 19.24
CA ILE A 461 11.84 4.14 20.36
C ILE A 461 10.40 4.27 19.85
N GLN A 462 10.18 5.10 18.83
CA GLN A 462 8.84 5.34 18.28
C GLN A 462 8.28 4.07 17.66
N LEU A 463 9.08 3.40 16.82
CA LEU A 463 8.68 2.15 16.17
C LEU A 463 8.41 1.02 17.17
N ASN A 464 9.21 0.93 18.22
CA ASN A 464 9.01 -0.05 19.30
C ASN A 464 7.66 0.16 20.00
N ILE A 465 7.37 1.40 20.40
CA ILE A 465 6.10 1.76 21.04
C ILE A 465 4.92 1.51 20.09
N LEU A 466 5.02 1.92 18.82
CA LEU A 466 4.00 1.66 17.80
C LEU A 466 3.75 0.16 17.61
N SER A 467 4.80 -0.66 17.56
CA SER A 467 4.71 -2.12 17.45
C SER A 467 4.02 -2.75 18.67
N LYS A 468 4.35 -2.30 19.88
CA LYS A 468 3.70 -2.76 21.11
C LYS A 468 2.22 -2.40 21.13
N ILE A 469 1.85 -1.16 20.80
CA ILE A 469 0.45 -0.74 20.73
C ILE A 469 -0.29 -1.53 19.63
N SER A 470 0.32 -1.71 18.47
CA SER A 470 -0.24 -2.51 17.37
C SER A 470 -0.56 -3.96 17.82
N LYS A 471 0.36 -4.61 18.54
CA LYS A 471 0.16 -5.95 19.12
C LYS A 471 -0.93 -5.97 20.20
N LEU A 472 -0.95 -4.96 21.07
CA LEU A 472 -1.99 -4.79 22.10
C LEU A 472 -3.38 -4.67 21.45
N ILE A 473 -3.49 -3.81 20.44
CA ILE A 473 -4.76 -3.55 19.73
C ILE A 473 -5.20 -4.77 18.94
N SER A 474 -4.28 -5.56 18.38
CA SER A 474 -4.61 -6.81 17.70
C SER A 474 -5.27 -7.86 18.63
N ASN A 475 -5.03 -7.77 19.95
CA ASN A 475 -5.69 -8.63 20.94
C ASN A 475 -7.13 -8.14 21.23
N VAL A 476 -8.12 -8.84 20.68
CA VAL A 476 -9.55 -8.50 20.80
C VAL A 476 -10.02 -8.37 22.25
N THR A 477 -9.50 -9.19 23.17
CA THR A 477 -9.91 -9.19 24.57
C THR A 477 -9.38 -7.96 25.30
N LEU A 478 -8.09 -7.64 25.13
CA LEU A 478 -7.47 -6.46 25.73
C LEU A 478 -8.05 -5.17 25.14
N ARG A 479 -8.23 -5.12 23.82
CA ARG A 479 -8.88 -3.99 23.14
C ARG A 479 -10.30 -3.72 23.66
N ARG A 480 -11.10 -4.76 23.87
CA ARG A 480 -12.44 -4.62 24.46
C ARG A 480 -12.41 -4.12 25.91
N LYS A 481 -11.38 -4.47 26.69
CA LYS A 481 -11.19 -3.92 28.03
C LYS A 481 -10.87 -2.43 27.97
N LEU A 482 -9.93 -2.02 27.10
CA LEU A 482 -9.58 -0.61 26.88
C LEU A 482 -10.81 0.26 26.54
N PHE A 483 -11.70 -0.21 25.67
CA PHE A 483 -12.91 0.53 25.30
C PHE A 483 -13.95 0.66 26.42
N LYS A 484 -13.85 -0.18 27.44
CA LYS A 484 -14.74 -0.14 28.60
C LYS A 484 -14.13 0.61 29.78
N SER A 485 -12.85 1.01 29.67
CA SER A 485 -12.14 1.66 30.76
C SER A 485 -12.81 2.99 31.14
N LYS A 486 -13.12 3.14 32.43
CA LYS A 486 -13.74 4.34 33.03
C LYS A 486 -12.74 5.19 33.81
N SER A 487 -11.50 4.73 33.94
CA SER A 487 -10.41 5.41 34.63
C SER A 487 -9.10 5.17 33.90
N ILE A 488 -8.11 6.04 34.12
CA ILE A 488 -6.74 5.82 33.60
C ILE A 488 -6.09 4.62 34.28
N ASP A 489 -6.44 4.33 35.53
CA ASP A 489 -5.93 3.15 36.24
C ASP A 489 -6.39 1.84 35.57
N GLU A 490 -7.64 1.78 35.08
CA GLU A 490 -8.12 0.63 34.29
C GLU A 490 -7.39 0.52 32.94
N VAL A 491 -7.01 1.64 32.31
CA VAL A 491 -6.18 1.62 31.09
C VAL A 491 -4.79 1.06 31.41
N LEU A 492 -4.16 1.55 32.48
CA LEU A 492 -2.86 1.07 32.95
C LEU A 492 -2.87 -0.43 33.25
N GLU A 493 -3.90 -0.93 33.94
CA GLU A 493 -4.04 -2.35 34.23
C GLU A 493 -4.03 -3.20 32.95
N VAL A 494 -4.70 -2.73 31.89
CA VAL A 494 -4.69 -3.41 30.59
C VAL A 494 -3.31 -3.37 29.94
N LEU A 495 -2.61 -2.24 30.00
CA LEU A 495 -1.23 -2.11 29.50
C LEU A 495 -0.26 -3.02 30.24
N THR A 496 -0.31 -3.05 31.58
CA THR A 496 0.53 -3.92 32.41
C THR A 496 0.22 -5.38 32.13
N THR A 497 -1.06 -5.77 32.06
CA THR A 497 -1.46 -7.15 31.72
C THR A 497 -0.91 -7.58 30.36
N PHE A 498 -0.94 -6.67 29.38
CA PHE A 498 -0.38 -6.93 28.05
C PHE A 498 1.12 -7.14 28.10
N GLU A 499 1.86 -6.23 28.73
CA GLU A 499 3.32 -6.31 28.77
C GLU A 499 3.83 -7.47 29.61
N ASP A 500 3.13 -7.86 30.68
CA ASP A 500 3.48 -9.04 31.48
C ASP A 500 3.15 -10.35 30.74
N SER A 501 2.26 -10.31 29.76
CA SER A 501 1.96 -11.45 28.88
C SER A 501 2.95 -11.60 27.71
N MET A 502 3.76 -10.57 27.46
CA MET A 502 4.86 -10.68 26.51
C MET A 502 5.95 -11.56 27.11
N PRO A 503 6.58 -12.45 26.33
CA PRO A 503 7.74 -13.19 26.83
C PRO A 503 8.76 -12.19 27.37
N LEU A 504 9.23 -12.43 28.61
CA LEU A 504 10.40 -11.74 29.15
C LEU A 504 11.56 -12.08 28.21
N ASP A 505 12.01 -11.07 27.46
CA ASP A 505 13.21 -11.17 26.61
C ASP A 505 14.47 -11.45 27.44
#